data_AF-A0A920V901-F1
#
_entry.id   AF-A0A920V901-F1
#
_cell.length_a   1.000
_cell.length_b   1.000
_cell.length_c   1.000
_cell.angle_alpha   90.00
_cell.angle_beta   90.00
_cell.angle_gamma   90.00
#
_symmetry.space_group_name_H-M   'P 1'
#
loop_
_entity.id
_entity.type
_entity.pdbx_description
1 polymer ?
#
loop_
_entity_poly.entity_id
_entity_poly.type
_entity_poly.pdbx_seq_one_letter_code
_entity_poly.pdbx_strand_id
1 'polypeptide(L)'
;MKILVMGLPGSGKTYLTERLVPLLNAAWYNADKLREMANDWDFSIEGRVRQSMRMRTFADFEKSHGRFVVCDFVCPTKETREKFEPDIVIWMDTIDEGRFEDTNKLFEAPLKNRFSYQRME
;
A
#
# COMPACT_ATOMS: atom_id res chain seq x y z
N MET A 1 13.18 7.57 1.01
CA MET A 1 12.77 6.49 0.05
C MET A 1 11.39 6.01 0.43
N LYS A 2 10.46 5.95 -0.53
CA LYS A 2 9.06 5.52 -0.35
C LYS A 2 8.87 4.08 -0.79
N ILE A 3 8.45 3.23 0.14
CA ILE A 3 8.20 1.81 -0.10
C ILE A 3 6.69 1.57 0.05
N LEU A 4 6.07 1.04 -1.00
CA LEU A 4 4.68 0.58 -0.97
C LEU A 4 4.64 -0.93 -0.72
N VAL A 5 3.95 -1.35 0.33
CA VAL A 5 3.56 -2.75 0.53
C VAL A 5 2.07 -2.89 0.19
N MET A 6 1.77 -3.46 -0.98
CA MET A 6 0.42 -3.56 -1.53
C MET A 6 -0.07 -5.00 -1.69
N GLY A 7 -1.37 -5.17 -1.92
CA GLY A 7 -2.02 -6.48 -2.04
C GLY A 7 -3.42 -6.51 -1.44
N LEU A 8 -4.18 -7.57 -1.73
CA LEU A 8 -5.56 -7.72 -1.30
C LEU A 8 -5.71 -7.77 0.24
N PRO A 9 -6.83 -7.33 0.82
CA PRO A 9 -7.10 -7.50 2.25
C PRO A 9 -6.95 -8.97 2.68
N GLY A 10 -6.14 -9.22 3.71
CA GLY A 10 -5.78 -10.58 4.14
C GLY A 10 -4.44 -11.09 3.62
N SER A 11 -3.80 -10.43 2.66
CA SER A 11 -2.52 -10.88 2.06
C SER A 11 -1.28 -10.75 2.96
N GLY A 12 -1.43 -10.43 4.24
CA GLY A 12 -0.30 -10.32 5.17
C GLY A 12 0.57 -9.05 5.05
N LYS A 13 0.11 -8.01 4.33
CA LYS A 13 0.83 -6.71 4.21
C LYS A 13 1.34 -6.18 5.55
N THR A 14 0.42 -5.95 6.50
CA THR A 14 0.74 -5.39 7.82
C THR A 14 1.74 -6.26 8.58
N TYR A 15 1.58 -7.59 8.51
CA TYR A 15 2.51 -8.53 9.13
C TYR A 15 3.94 -8.40 8.59
N LEU A 16 4.10 -8.23 7.27
CA LEU A 16 5.40 -7.95 6.65
C LEU A 16 5.92 -6.57 7.08
N THR A 17 5.07 -5.53 7.01
CA THR A 17 5.46 -4.15 7.34
C THR A 17 5.97 -4.02 8.77
N GLU A 18 5.29 -4.61 9.74
CA GLU A 18 5.68 -4.61 11.16
C GLU A 18 7.10 -5.13 11.39
N ARG A 19 7.55 -6.09 10.58
CA ARG A 19 8.89 -6.68 10.66
C ARG A 19 9.91 -5.92 9.83
N LEU A 20 9.48 -5.39 8.68
CA LEU A 20 10.34 -4.64 7.77
C LEU A 20 10.75 -3.28 8.34
N VAL A 21 9.81 -2.59 9.01
CA VAL A 21 9.99 -1.23 9.52
C VAL A 21 11.17 -1.10 10.50
N PRO A 22 11.32 -1.96 11.52
CA PRO A 22 12.48 -1.92 12.43
C PRO A 22 13.81 -2.17 11.73
N LEU A 23 13.84 -3.09 10.77
CA LEU A 23 15.06 -3.44 10.02
C LEU A 23 15.56 -2.28 9.14
N LEU A 24 14.62 -1.46 8.64
CA LEU A 24 14.90 -0.30 7.81
C LEU A 24 15.02 1.01 8.59
N ASN A 25 14.71 1.01 9.89
CA ASN A 25 14.52 2.23 10.69
C ASN A 25 13.61 3.24 9.96
N ALA A 26 12.46 2.76 9.48
CA ALA A 26 11.55 3.52 8.62
C ALA A 26 10.36 4.11 9.41
N ALA A 27 9.79 5.19 8.92
CA ALA A 27 8.44 5.60 9.29
C ALA A 27 7.41 4.62 8.72
N TRP A 28 6.26 4.48 9.39
CA TRP A 28 5.19 3.57 8.96
C TRP A 28 3.84 4.26 8.95
N TYR A 29 3.16 4.19 7.80
CA TYR A 29 1.77 4.62 7.65
C TYR A 29 0.90 3.48 7.11
N ASN A 30 -0.17 3.15 7.84
CA ASN A 30 -1.19 2.18 7.44
C ASN A 30 -2.44 2.93 6.96
N ALA A 31 -3.02 2.53 5.83
CA ALA A 31 -4.15 3.28 5.28
C ALA A 31 -5.42 3.23 6.13
N ASP A 32 -5.70 2.14 6.84
CA ASP A 32 -6.92 2.05 7.63
C ASP A 32 -6.83 2.99 8.85
N LYS A 33 -5.65 3.08 9.48
CA LYS A 33 -5.38 4.10 10.51
C LYS A 33 -5.53 5.53 9.99
N LEU A 34 -5.01 5.83 8.79
CA LEU A 34 -5.16 7.17 8.21
C LEU A 34 -6.62 7.49 7.81
N ARG A 35 -7.40 6.49 7.38
CA ARG A 35 -8.84 6.66 7.12
C ARG A 35 -9.59 7.01 8.39
N GLU A 36 -9.30 6.30 9.48
CA GLU A 36 -9.88 6.55 10.79
C GLU A 36 -9.58 7.97 11.26
N MET A 37 -8.30 8.39 11.23
CA MET A 37 -7.89 9.74 11.61
C MET A 37 -8.51 10.84 10.73
N ALA A 38 -8.77 10.55 9.45
CA ALA A 38 -9.41 11.48 8.53
C ALA A 38 -10.96 11.42 8.56
N ASN A 39 -11.54 10.46 9.28
CA ASN A 39 -12.95 10.10 9.23
C ASN A 39 -13.48 9.94 7.78
N ASP A 40 -12.69 9.29 6.91
CA ASP A 40 -12.96 9.16 5.47
C ASP A 40 -12.98 7.68 5.06
N TRP A 41 -14.19 7.11 5.02
CA TRP A 41 -14.48 5.71 4.67
C TRP A 41 -15.08 5.57 3.28
N ASP A 42 -14.74 6.48 2.37
CA ASP A 42 -15.17 6.43 0.98
C ASP A 42 -14.32 5.44 0.18
N PHE A 43 -14.95 4.35 -0.25
CA PHE A 43 -14.33 3.30 -1.05
C PHE A 43 -14.68 3.37 -2.54
N SER A 44 -15.31 4.46 -3.00
CA SER A 44 -15.45 4.77 -4.42
C SER A 44 -14.09 4.89 -5.12
N ILE A 45 -14.09 4.99 -6.44
CA ILE A 45 -12.85 5.20 -7.21
C ILE A 45 -12.18 6.50 -6.77
N GLU A 46 -12.95 7.58 -6.65
CA GLU A 46 -12.52 8.89 -6.20
C GLU A 46 -12.01 8.85 -4.76
N GLY A 47 -12.71 8.11 -3.87
CA GLY A 47 -12.29 7.85 -2.50
C GLY A 47 -10.95 7.13 -2.41
N ARG A 48 -10.73 6.11 -3.25
CA ARG A 48 -9.46 5.36 -3.32
C ARG A 48 -8.31 6.22 -3.87
N VAL A 49 -8.56 7.08 -4.87
CA VAL A 49 -7.59 8.07 -5.36
C VAL A 49 -7.24 9.08 -4.28
N ARG A 50 -8.24 9.63 -3.58
CA ARG A 50 -8.06 10.56 -2.47
C ARG A 50 -7.26 9.93 -1.34
N GLN A 51 -7.55 8.69 -0.97
CA GLN A 51 -6.77 7.96 0.02
C GLN A 51 -5.32 7.78 -0.44
N SER A 52 -5.08 7.43 -1.71
CA SER A 52 -3.71 7.29 -2.24
C SER A 52 -2.92 8.59 -2.13
N MET A 53 -3.53 9.72 -2.47
CA MET A 53 -2.92 11.05 -2.31
C MET A 53 -2.67 11.39 -0.84
N ARG A 54 -3.59 11.05 0.08
CA ARG A 54 -3.39 11.21 1.52
C ARG A 54 -2.17 10.43 2.00
N MET A 55 -2.05 9.15 1.63
CA MET A 55 -0.87 8.33 1.95
C MET A 55 0.41 8.97 1.39
N ARG A 56 0.36 9.50 0.16
CA ARG A 56 1.50 10.18 -0.47
C ARG A 56 1.96 11.40 0.30
N THR A 57 1.06 12.25 0.81
CA THR A 57 1.43 13.45 1.56
C THR A 57 2.37 13.13 2.72
N PHE A 58 2.05 12.10 3.51
CA PHE A 58 2.92 11.65 4.61
C PHE A 58 4.23 11.05 4.07
N ALA A 59 4.14 10.17 3.07
CA ALA A 59 5.32 9.52 2.52
C ALA A 59 6.33 10.49 1.88
N ASP A 60 5.85 11.51 1.16
CA ASP A 60 6.66 12.57 0.55
C ASP A 60 7.32 13.43 1.63
N PHE A 61 6.61 13.74 2.73
CA PHE A 61 7.19 14.44 3.87
C PHE A 61 8.34 13.65 4.51
N GLU A 62 8.17 12.35 4.76
CA GLU A 62 9.26 11.52 5.30
C GLU A 62 10.45 11.44 4.34
N LYS A 63 10.18 11.22 3.04
CA LYS A 63 11.21 11.12 2.00
C LYS A 63 12.00 12.42 1.84
N SER A 64 11.34 13.58 1.90
CA SER A 64 12.03 14.88 1.78
C SER A 64 12.98 15.18 2.93
N HIS A 65 12.77 14.53 4.09
CA HIS A 65 13.67 14.58 5.25
C HIS A 65 14.70 13.45 5.25
N GLY A 66 14.92 12.78 4.12
CA GLY A 66 15.92 11.72 3.97
C GLY A 66 15.56 10.40 4.66
N ARG A 67 14.33 10.25 5.18
CA ARG A 67 13.91 9.03 5.88
C ARG A 67 13.39 7.96 4.93
N PHE A 68 13.45 6.72 5.38
CA PHE A 68 12.71 5.62 4.76
C PHE A 68 11.29 5.64 5.29
N VAL A 69 10.32 5.36 4.43
CA VAL A 69 8.91 5.26 4.80
C VAL A 69 8.30 4.05 4.12
N VAL A 70 7.61 3.25 4.91
CA VAL A 70 6.83 2.10 4.44
C VAL A 70 5.35 2.44 4.60
N CYS A 71 4.62 2.36 3.50
CA CYS A 71 3.17 2.53 3.50
C CYS A 71 2.52 1.20 3.13
N ASP A 72 1.61 0.69 3.97
CA ASP A 72 0.82 -0.48 3.63
C ASP A 72 -0.66 -0.16 3.42
N PHE A 73 -1.16 -0.56 2.25
CA PHE A 73 -2.56 -0.43 1.85
C PHE A 73 -2.84 -1.17 0.55
N VAL A 74 -4.12 -1.39 0.23
CA VAL A 74 -4.53 -2.21 -0.91
C VAL A 74 -3.96 -1.72 -2.24
N CYS A 75 -3.99 -0.41 -2.50
CA CYS A 75 -3.50 0.25 -3.72
C CYS A 75 -3.93 -0.49 -5.03
N PRO A 76 -5.26 -0.64 -5.26
CA PRO A 76 -5.80 -1.65 -6.16
C PRO A 76 -5.53 -1.38 -7.64
N THR A 77 -5.55 -0.12 -8.09
CA THR A 77 -5.45 0.21 -9.52
C THR A 77 -4.09 0.80 -9.88
N LYS A 78 -3.72 0.74 -11.17
CA LYS A 78 -2.55 1.41 -11.72
C LYS A 78 -2.56 2.91 -11.41
N GLU A 79 -3.71 3.57 -11.57
CA GLU A 79 -3.86 4.99 -11.25
C GLU A 79 -3.50 5.26 -9.78
N THR A 80 -4.07 4.52 -8.82
CA THR A 80 -3.77 4.76 -7.40
C THR A 80 -2.29 4.55 -7.09
N ARG A 81 -1.61 3.60 -7.75
CA ARG A 81 -0.16 3.41 -7.63
C ARG A 81 0.64 4.57 -8.21
N GLU A 82 0.26 5.06 -9.39
CA GLU A 82 0.91 6.22 -10.03
C GLU A 82 0.73 7.49 -9.21
N LYS A 83 -0.46 7.70 -8.63
CA LYS A 83 -0.72 8.81 -7.69
C LYS A 83 0.15 8.72 -6.45
N PHE A 84 0.34 7.53 -5.88
CA PHE A 84 1.21 7.33 -4.71
C PHE A 84 2.69 7.54 -5.04
N GLU A 85 3.11 7.18 -6.26
CA GLU A 85 4.46 7.35 -6.80
C GLU A 85 5.56 6.73 -5.89
N PRO A 86 5.50 5.42 -5.58
CA PRO A 86 6.50 4.77 -4.75
C PRO A 86 7.85 4.59 -5.47
N ASP A 87 8.94 4.61 -4.70
CA ASP A 87 10.28 4.25 -5.21
C ASP A 87 10.41 2.72 -5.36
N ILE A 88 9.85 1.97 -4.40
CA ILE A 88 9.82 0.51 -4.38
C ILE A 88 8.39 0.04 -4.16
N VAL A 89 8.00 -1.01 -4.88
CA VAL A 89 6.75 -1.72 -4.64
C VAL A 89 7.01 -3.18 -4.31
N ILE A 90 6.46 -3.57 -3.17
CA ILE A 90 6.37 -4.94 -2.69
C ILE A 90 4.91 -5.35 -2.83
N TRP A 91 4.65 -6.32 -3.70
CA TRP A 91 3.32 -6.88 -3.87
C TRP A 91 3.22 -8.19 -3.08
N MET A 92 2.29 -8.20 -2.13
CA MET A 92 1.88 -9.39 -1.39
C MET A 92 0.90 -10.21 -2.23
N ASP A 93 1.47 -11.01 -3.14
CA ASP A 93 0.76 -11.92 -4.04
C ASP A 93 0.60 -13.29 -3.38
N THR A 94 -0.02 -13.30 -2.20
CA THR A 94 -0.11 -14.51 -1.35
C THR A 94 -1.51 -15.11 -1.30
N ILE A 95 -2.49 -14.49 -1.96
CA ILE A 95 -3.89 -14.88 -2.02
C ILE A 95 -4.44 -14.52 -3.40
N ASP A 96 -5.30 -15.38 -3.94
CA ASP A 96 -5.98 -15.12 -5.21
C ASP A 96 -7.13 -14.12 -5.05
N GLU A 97 -7.85 -14.21 -3.93
CA GLU A 97 -8.99 -13.34 -3.61
C GLU A 97 -8.98 -12.87 -2.15
N GLY A 98 -9.42 -11.64 -1.93
CA GLY A 98 -9.68 -11.08 -0.61
C GLY A 98 -11.15 -11.17 -0.23
N ARG A 99 -11.47 -10.78 1.00
CA ARG A 99 -12.83 -10.80 1.57
C ARG A 99 -13.84 -9.80 0.96
N PHE A 100 -13.43 -8.98 -0.02
CA PHE A 100 -14.26 -7.91 -0.58
C PHE A 100 -14.29 -8.01 -2.11
N GLU A 101 -15.43 -8.42 -2.65
CA GLU A 101 -15.63 -8.72 -4.07
C GLU A 101 -15.44 -7.49 -4.98
N ASP A 102 -15.89 -6.32 -4.54
CA ASP A 102 -15.69 -5.05 -5.26
C ASP A 102 -14.20 -4.75 -5.45
N THR A 103 -13.39 -5.04 -4.44
CA THR A 103 -11.95 -4.82 -4.44
C THR A 103 -11.24 -5.85 -5.29
N ASN A 104 -11.67 -7.11 -5.25
CA ASN A 104 -11.11 -8.18 -6.11
C ASN A 104 -11.27 -7.81 -7.60
N LYS A 105 -12.47 -7.38 -8.00
CA LYS A 105 -12.77 -6.96 -9.39
C LYS A 105 -11.96 -5.76 -9.87
N LEU A 106 -11.62 -4.86 -8.96
CA LEU A 106 -10.86 -3.64 -9.24
C LEU A 106 -9.35 -3.83 -9.15
N PHE A 107 -8.87 -4.95 -8.63
CA PHE A 107 -7.45 -5.13 -8.36
C PHE A 107 -6.68 -5.42 -9.65
N GLU A 108 -5.78 -4.52 -10.00
CA GLU A 108 -4.86 -4.68 -11.12
C GLU A 108 -3.50 -5.05 -10.56
N ALA A 109 -2.97 -6.22 -10.91
CA ALA A 109 -1.63 -6.62 -10.52
C ALA A 109 -0.57 -5.61 -11.02
N PRO A 110 0.49 -5.33 -10.24
CA PRO A 110 1.60 -4.51 -10.70
C PRO A 110 2.35 -5.18 -11.86
N LEU A 111 2.97 -4.37 -12.73
CA LEU A 111 3.78 -4.87 -13.84
C LEU A 111 4.96 -5.75 -13.34
N LYS A 112 5.27 -6.82 -14.11
CA LYS A 112 6.53 -7.59 -13.99
C LYS A 112 7.69 -6.59 -13.93
N ASN A 113 8.58 -6.71 -12.93
CA ASN A 113 9.64 -5.76 -12.49
C ASN A 113 9.34 -5.02 -11.18
N ARG A 114 8.33 -5.44 -10.41
CA ARG A 114 8.18 -5.09 -8.98
C ARG A 114 8.42 -6.35 -8.14
N PHE A 115 8.91 -6.20 -6.92
CA PHE A 115 9.16 -7.35 -6.03
C PHE A 115 7.81 -7.99 -5.68
N SER A 116 7.56 -9.20 -6.16
CA SER A 116 6.40 -10.00 -5.77
C SER A 116 6.83 -11.02 -4.72
N TYR A 117 6.13 -11.06 -3.60
CA TYR A 117 6.26 -12.12 -2.62
C TYR A 117 5.10 -13.09 -2.78
N GLN A 118 5.44 -14.30 -3.20
CA GLN A 118 4.53 -15.43 -3.30
C GLN A 118 4.89 -16.44 -2.20
N ARG A 119 3.89 -17.10 -1.63
CA ARG A 119 4.17 -18.30 -0.82
C ARG A 119 4.65 -19.39 -1.78
N MET A 120 5.83 -19.94 -1.52
CA MET A 120 6.22 -21.21 -2.13
C MET A 120 5.36 -22.29 -1.46
N GLU A 121 4.55 -22.98 -2.26
CA GLU A 121 3.88 -24.21 -1.85
C GLU A 121 4.88 -25.34 -1.61
#